data_AF-B5RNB6-F1
#
_entry.id   AF-B5RNB6-F1
#
_cell.length_a   1.000
_cell.length_b   1.000
_cell.length_c   1.000
_cell.angle_alpha   90.00
_cell.angle_beta   90.00
_cell.angle_gamma   90.00
#
_symmetry.space_group_name_H-M   'P 1'
#
loop_
_entity.id
_entity.type
_entity.pdbx_description
1 polymer ?
#
loop_
_entity_poly.entity_id
_entity_poly.type
_entity_poly.pdbx_seq_one_letter_code
_entity_poly.pdbx_strand_id
1 'polypeptide(L)'
;MIRIYVLIFMFYILNLFLACKVHNDSADDVVVMNFDDLSQSGNTSAPSQLPPIRYKYPQANVVYDQLMKSLHALKSSYSENRDAFLSVKLQFDNGIFGIYDMDFSDDEAKDDVYSSLKYNSLIIANLKRVIETLISANHKDIALILLYRLRASAIYVREVIDEDYGIFSQDNLSMMRCSNNIAGINLIKSYLDEMLKLRNTIVDEVKNMLSGAIDVINDNDKFLLKLNLITGSQGYIREMINGLKSLRYLRVALEEELDNLKLCL
;
A
#
# COMPACT_ATOMS: atom_id res chain seq x y z
N MET A 1 18.32 34.80 -16.93
CA MET A 1 18.65 34.08 -15.69
C MET A 1 17.97 32.73 -15.73
N ILE A 2 18.71 31.69 -16.11
CA ILE A 2 18.22 30.31 -16.07
C ILE A 2 18.15 29.90 -14.60
N ARG A 3 16.96 29.52 -14.14
CA ARG A 3 16.68 29.26 -12.73
C ARG A 3 17.29 27.92 -12.33
N ILE A 4 17.90 27.87 -11.14
CA ILE A 4 18.69 26.74 -10.60
C ILE A 4 17.94 25.39 -10.63
N TYR A 5 16.61 25.40 -10.55
CA TYR A 5 15.80 24.18 -10.65
C TYR A 5 15.82 23.52 -12.04
N VAL A 6 16.08 24.27 -13.12
CA VAL A 6 16.23 23.73 -14.48
C VAL A 6 17.53 22.93 -14.60
N LEU A 7 18.58 23.36 -13.90
CA LEU A 7 19.85 22.63 -13.84
C LEU A 7 19.72 21.35 -13.01
N ILE A 8 19.00 21.39 -11.88
CA ILE A 8 18.77 20.21 -11.03
C ILE A 8 17.96 19.16 -11.81
N PHE A 9 16.94 19.57 -12.56
CA PHE A 9 16.15 18.66 -13.42
C PHE A 9 17.00 18.06 -14.55
N MET A 10 17.87 18.86 -15.18
CA MET A 10 18.80 18.38 -16.21
C MET A 10 19.87 17.41 -15.67
N PHE A 11 20.35 17.58 -14.44
CA PHE A 11 21.32 16.66 -13.82
C PHE A 11 20.69 15.31 -13.41
N TYR A 12 19.40 15.28 -13.06
CA TYR A 12 18.67 14.03 -12.85
C TYR A 12 18.47 13.27 -14.17
N ILE A 13 18.18 13.98 -15.25
CA ILE A 13 18.05 13.40 -16.60
C ILE A 13 19.41 12.86 -17.09
N LEU A 14 20.50 13.60 -16.88
CA LEU A 14 21.83 13.18 -17.35
C LEU A 14 22.39 11.94 -16.61
N ASN A 15 22.05 11.76 -15.33
CA ASN A 15 22.39 10.54 -14.59
C ASN A 15 21.57 9.32 -15.03
N LEU A 16 20.38 9.53 -15.60
CA LEU A 16 19.59 8.47 -16.22
C LEU A 16 20.21 7.98 -17.54
N PHE A 17 20.90 8.86 -18.28
CA PHE A 17 21.52 8.55 -19.58
C PHE A 17 22.92 7.94 -19.51
N LEU A 18 23.60 8.01 -18.36
CA LEU A 18 24.96 7.45 -18.21
C LEU A 18 24.98 5.97 -17.79
N ALA A 19 23.82 5.35 -17.54
CA ALA A 19 23.72 3.95 -17.13
C ALA A 19 23.44 2.95 -18.26
N CYS A 20 23.53 3.35 -19.54
CA CYS A 20 23.33 2.43 -20.66
C CYS A 20 24.52 2.39 -21.63
N LYS A 21 25.28 1.29 -21.54
CA LYS A 21 26.06 0.67 -22.63
C LYS A 21 26.16 -0.83 -22.26
N VAL A 22 25.83 -1.83 -23.06
CA VAL A 22 25.64 -2.02 -24.50
C VAL A 22 24.76 -3.28 -24.68
N HIS A 23 23.66 -3.21 -25.43
CA HIS A 23 23.36 -4.20 -26.49
C HIS A 23 22.13 -3.81 -27.36
N ASN A 24 22.40 -3.70 -28.65
CA ASN A 24 21.50 -3.74 -29.82
C ASN A 24 20.62 -5.02 -29.81
N ASP A 25 19.47 -5.14 -30.47
CA ASP A 25 18.68 -4.30 -31.38
C ASP A 25 17.23 -4.81 -31.28
N SER A 26 16.25 -3.89 -31.27
CA SER A 26 15.05 -3.85 -32.13
C SER A 26 13.80 -3.33 -31.42
N ALA A 27 13.45 -2.09 -31.80
CA ALA A 27 12.13 -1.43 -31.80
C ALA A 27 11.38 -1.28 -30.46
N ASP A 28 11.70 -0.20 -29.73
CA ASP A 28 10.83 0.39 -28.71
C ASP A 28 10.09 1.61 -29.28
N ASP A 29 8.76 1.55 -29.18
CA ASP A 29 7.84 2.66 -29.32
C ASP A 29 7.94 3.53 -28.06
N VAL A 30 8.08 4.85 -28.22
CA VAL A 30 8.16 5.78 -27.09
C VAL A 30 6.76 5.95 -26.52
N VAL A 31 6.44 5.20 -25.45
CA VAL A 31 5.21 5.40 -24.69
C VAL A 31 5.36 6.62 -23.79
N VAL A 32 4.76 7.73 -24.22
CA VAL A 32 4.44 8.88 -23.39
C VAL A 32 3.46 8.41 -22.30
N MET A 33 3.84 8.50 -21.02
CA MET A 33 2.92 8.21 -19.91
C MET A 33 1.85 9.31 -19.81
N ASN A 34 0.76 9.12 -20.54
CA ASN A 34 -0.50 9.80 -20.28
C ASN A 34 -1.21 9.10 -19.12
N PHE A 35 -1.52 9.85 -18.06
CA PHE A 35 -2.28 9.39 -16.89
C PHE A 35 -3.81 9.39 -17.12
N ASP A 36 -4.28 9.59 -18.35
CA ASP A 36 -5.70 9.73 -18.69
C ASP A 36 -6.33 8.49 -19.37
N ASP A 37 -5.64 7.34 -19.41
CA ASP A 37 -6.14 6.18 -20.17
C ASP A 37 -6.10 4.83 -19.42
N LEU A 38 -6.60 4.82 -18.17
CA LEU A 38 -6.90 3.57 -17.44
C LEU A 38 -8.37 3.12 -17.60
N SER A 39 -9.10 3.61 -18.61
CA SER A 39 -10.53 3.32 -18.79
C SER A 39 -10.86 2.25 -19.84
N GLN A 40 -9.87 1.56 -20.41
CA GLN A 40 -10.12 0.42 -21.31
C GLN A 40 -9.32 -0.82 -20.89
N SER A 41 -9.57 -1.30 -19.68
CA SER A 41 -9.39 -2.74 -19.40
C SER A 41 -10.59 -3.46 -20.00
N GLY A 42 -10.33 -4.42 -20.88
CA GLY A 42 -11.35 -5.14 -21.64
C GLY A 42 -12.47 -5.64 -20.74
N ASN A 43 -13.70 -5.36 -21.17
CA ASN A 43 -14.91 -5.96 -20.62
C ASN A 43 -14.88 -7.49 -20.82
N THR A 44 -14.17 -8.22 -19.96
CA THR A 44 -14.56 -9.59 -19.63
C THR A 44 -15.63 -9.50 -18.57
N SER A 45 -16.83 -9.15 -19.04
CA SER A 45 -18.06 -9.21 -18.27
C SER A 45 -18.10 -10.55 -17.54
N ALA A 46 -18.24 -10.51 -16.22
CA ALA A 46 -18.57 -11.70 -15.46
C ALA A 46 -19.75 -12.43 -16.14
N PRO A 47 -19.78 -13.77 -16.19
CA PRO A 47 -20.86 -14.51 -16.82
C PRO A 47 -22.21 -13.99 -16.35
N SER A 48 -23.13 -13.72 -17.28
CA SER A 48 -24.47 -13.16 -17.00
C SER A 48 -25.33 -14.06 -16.09
N GLN A 49 -24.88 -15.30 -15.85
CA GLN A 49 -25.40 -16.19 -14.83
C GLN A 49 -24.23 -16.77 -14.04
N LEU A 50 -24.21 -16.50 -12.73
CA LEU A 50 -23.32 -17.17 -11.79
C LEU A 50 -23.57 -18.69 -11.86
N PRO A 51 -22.53 -19.54 -11.96
CA PRO A 51 -22.69 -20.98 -11.86
C PRO A 51 -23.42 -21.33 -10.55
N PRO A 52 -24.22 -22.40 -10.51
CA PRO A 52 -24.90 -22.79 -9.28
C PRO A 52 -23.91 -23.03 -8.15
N ILE A 53 -24.28 -22.59 -6.93
CA ILE A 53 -23.49 -22.79 -5.71
C ILE A 53 -23.08 -24.27 -5.59
N ARG A 54 -21.83 -24.52 -5.21
CA ARG A 54 -21.21 -25.86 -5.13
C ARG A 54 -21.80 -26.77 -4.04
N TYR A 55 -23.02 -27.24 -4.22
CA TYR A 55 -23.58 -28.23 -3.30
C TYR A 55 -22.88 -29.60 -3.39
N LYS A 56 -22.15 -29.87 -4.48
CA LYS A 56 -21.51 -31.17 -4.77
C LYS A 56 -20.01 -31.28 -4.40
N TYR A 57 -19.37 -30.19 -3.97
CA TYR A 57 -17.92 -30.15 -3.68
C TYR A 57 -17.64 -29.59 -2.27
N PRO A 58 -17.91 -30.35 -1.20
CA PRO A 58 -17.80 -29.87 0.18
C PRO A 58 -16.39 -29.35 0.52
N GLN A 59 -15.35 -29.98 -0.02
CA GLN A 59 -13.96 -29.55 0.17
C GLN A 59 -13.67 -28.14 -0.39
N ALA A 60 -14.33 -27.75 -1.48
CA ALA A 60 -14.14 -26.43 -2.08
C ALA A 60 -14.82 -25.33 -1.24
N ASN A 61 -15.93 -25.65 -0.56
CA ASN A 61 -16.57 -24.73 0.39
C ASN A 61 -15.69 -24.51 1.62
N VAL A 62 -15.08 -25.57 2.17
CA VAL A 62 -14.15 -25.45 3.32
C VAL A 62 -12.98 -24.52 2.99
N VAL A 63 -12.39 -24.67 1.81
CA VAL A 63 -11.23 -23.85 1.39
C VAL A 63 -11.65 -22.40 1.13
N TYR A 64 -12.82 -22.18 0.54
CA TYR A 64 -13.39 -20.83 0.39
C TYR A 64 -13.67 -20.17 1.75
N ASP A 65 -14.26 -20.89 2.71
CA ASP A 65 -14.51 -20.35 4.06
C ASP A 65 -13.21 -19.98 4.78
N GLN A 66 -12.14 -20.75 4.58
CA GLN A 66 -10.81 -20.43 5.11
C GLN A 66 -10.23 -19.18 4.46
N LEU A 67 -10.38 -19.01 3.14
CA LEU A 67 -10.01 -17.78 2.45
C LEU A 67 -10.77 -16.57 3.00
N MET A 68 -12.08 -16.69 3.22
CA MET A 68 -12.90 -15.61 3.78
C MET A 68 -12.43 -15.21 5.19
N LYS A 69 -11.99 -16.16 6.01
CA LYS A 69 -11.38 -15.86 7.32
C LYS A 69 -10.09 -15.05 7.18
N SER A 70 -9.22 -15.42 6.24
CA SER A 70 -7.98 -14.68 5.94
C SER A 70 -8.27 -13.26 5.43
N LEU A 71 -9.22 -13.11 4.51
CA LEU A 71 -9.66 -11.81 4.00
C LEU A 71 -10.24 -10.93 5.11
N HIS A 72 -11.11 -11.49 5.97
CA HIS A 72 -11.68 -10.76 7.10
C HIS A 72 -10.59 -10.32 8.10
N ALA A 73 -9.59 -11.17 8.36
CA ALA A 73 -8.47 -10.79 9.23
C ALA A 73 -7.64 -9.64 8.63
N LEU A 74 -7.43 -9.64 7.31
CA LEU A 74 -6.76 -8.52 6.62
C LEU A 74 -7.59 -7.24 6.69
N LYS A 75 -8.90 -7.31 6.41
CA LYS A 75 -9.86 -6.19 6.57
C LYS A 75 -9.83 -5.61 7.98
N SER A 76 -9.93 -6.49 8.98
CA SER A 76 -9.89 -6.08 10.39
C SER A 76 -8.56 -5.43 10.77
N SER A 77 -7.43 -5.87 10.20
CA SER A 77 -6.12 -5.24 10.42
C SER A 77 -6.01 -3.87 9.73
N TYR A 78 -6.76 -3.65 8.65
CA TYR A 78 -6.82 -2.36 7.96
C TYR A 78 -7.58 -1.30 8.76
N SER A 79 -8.77 -1.63 9.25
CA SER A 79 -9.67 -0.70 9.94
C SER A 79 -9.67 -0.85 11.47
N GLU A 80 -8.67 -1.53 12.04
CA GLU A 80 -8.54 -1.70 13.49
C GLU A 80 -8.60 -0.33 14.17
N ASN A 81 -9.41 -0.16 15.22
CA ASN A 81 -9.62 1.11 15.95
C ASN A 81 -10.21 2.29 15.15
N ARG A 82 -10.58 2.11 13.86
CA ARG A 82 -11.04 3.21 13.00
C ARG A 82 -12.18 4.01 13.62
N ASP A 83 -13.25 3.33 14.04
CA ASP A 83 -14.45 4.00 14.55
C ASP A 83 -14.17 4.86 15.80
N ALA A 84 -13.32 4.37 16.70
CA ALA A 84 -12.89 5.13 17.86
C ALA A 84 -12.05 6.36 17.46
N PHE A 85 -11.13 6.18 16.50
CA PHE A 85 -10.25 7.24 16.01
C PHE A 85 -10.98 8.33 15.23
N LEU A 86 -12.02 8.01 14.46
CA LEU A 86 -12.77 8.98 13.65
C LEU A 86 -13.30 10.16 14.48
N SER A 87 -13.69 9.91 15.74
CA SER A 87 -14.15 10.96 16.65
C SER A 87 -13.10 12.02 16.99
N VAL A 88 -11.81 11.68 16.83
CA VAL A 88 -10.67 12.55 17.16
C VAL A 88 -9.77 12.86 15.95
N LYS A 89 -10.09 12.34 14.74
CA LYS A 89 -9.29 12.50 13.50
C LYS A 89 -8.87 13.96 13.25
N LEU A 90 -9.82 14.90 13.35
CA LEU A 90 -9.59 16.33 13.10
C LEU A 90 -8.53 16.96 14.02
N GLN A 91 -8.24 16.37 15.18
CA GLN A 91 -7.20 16.86 16.11
C GLN A 91 -5.77 16.60 15.57
N PHE A 92 -5.65 15.68 14.61
CA PHE A 92 -4.38 15.27 14.02
C PHE A 92 -4.18 15.87 12.62
N ASP A 93 -5.24 15.99 11.83
CA ASP A 93 -5.15 16.33 10.40
C ASP A 93 -4.27 17.55 10.12
N ASN A 94 -4.50 18.68 10.79
CA ASN A 94 -3.72 19.89 10.53
C ASN A 94 -2.24 19.75 10.93
N GLY A 95 -1.94 19.02 12.01
CA GLY A 95 -0.57 18.84 12.49
C GLY A 95 0.24 17.86 11.64
N ILE A 96 -0.43 16.91 10.99
CA ILE A 96 0.23 15.91 10.13
C ILE A 96 0.27 16.37 8.67
N PHE A 97 -0.85 16.87 8.14
CA PHE A 97 -1.02 17.13 6.72
C PHE A 97 -1.09 18.61 6.34
N GLY A 98 -1.19 19.54 7.30
CA GLY A 98 -1.55 20.94 7.00
C GLY A 98 -0.65 21.65 5.99
N ILE A 99 0.65 21.34 5.94
CA ILE A 99 1.57 21.91 4.93
C ILE A 99 1.70 21.07 3.66
N TYR A 100 1.12 19.86 3.66
CA TYR A 100 1.14 18.89 2.56
C TYR A 100 -0.26 18.71 1.95
N ASP A 101 -1.10 19.75 2.02
CA ASP A 101 -2.50 19.68 1.59
C ASP A 101 -2.64 19.28 0.12
N MET A 102 -1.70 19.67 -0.75
CA MET A 102 -1.71 19.23 -2.16
C MET A 102 -1.48 17.72 -2.32
N ASP A 103 -0.73 17.09 -1.42
CA ASP A 103 -0.38 15.67 -1.48
C ASP A 103 -1.42 14.77 -0.77
N PHE A 104 -2.19 15.37 0.14
CA PHE A 104 -3.17 14.74 1.00
C PHE A 104 -4.47 15.55 1.02
N SER A 105 -4.93 16.01 -0.14
CA SER A 105 -6.18 16.79 -0.24
C SER A 105 -7.42 15.92 -0.08
N ASP A 106 -7.31 14.64 -0.44
CA ASP A 106 -8.38 13.65 -0.30
C ASP A 106 -8.38 13.04 1.12
N ASP A 107 -9.57 12.63 1.57
CA ASP A 107 -9.69 11.91 2.84
C ASP A 107 -9.12 10.49 2.75
N GLU A 108 -9.08 9.91 1.55
CA GLU A 108 -8.58 8.57 1.30
C GLU A 108 -7.07 8.46 1.57
N ALA A 109 -6.23 9.41 1.10
CA ALA A 109 -4.80 9.39 1.39
C ALA A 109 -4.51 9.58 2.88
N LYS A 110 -5.30 10.42 3.56
CA LYS A 110 -5.18 10.60 5.02
C LYS A 110 -5.56 9.32 5.74
N ASP A 111 -6.67 8.71 5.35
CA ASP A 111 -7.15 7.45 5.92
C ASP A 111 -6.15 6.31 5.67
N ASP A 112 -5.48 6.25 4.52
CA ASP A 112 -4.38 5.31 4.24
C ASP A 112 -3.22 5.51 5.23
N VAL A 113 -2.80 6.74 5.49
CA VAL A 113 -1.76 7.02 6.50
C VAL A 113 -2.20 6.57 7.89
N TYR A 114 -3.44 6.86 8.29
CA TYR A 114 -3.94 6.41 9.60
C TYR A 114 -4.10 4.89 9.69
N SER A 115 -4.56 4.24 8.61
CA SER A 115 -4.64 2.79 8.51
C SER A 115 -3.28 2.14 8.62
N SER A 116 -2.21 2.74 8.08
CA SER A 116 -0.84 2.22 8.23
C SER A 116 -0.39 2.08 9.69
N LEU A 117 -1.06 2.80 10.60
CA LEU A 117 -0.84 2.76 12.05
C LEU A 117 -2.02 2.13 12.79
N LYS A 118 -2.89 1.40 12.08
CA LYS A 118 -4.08 0.74 12.63
C LYS A 118 -4.96 1.68 13.45
N TYR A 119 -5.08 2.92 12.96
CA TYR A 119 -5.80 4.01 13.62
C TYR A 119 -5.48 4.18 15.11
N ASN A 120 -4.29 3.74 15.55
CA ASN A 120 -3.94 3.76 16.96
C ASN A 120 -3.58 5.19 17.39
N SER A 121 -4.46 5.82 18.16
CA SER A 121 -4.32 7.23 18.55
C SER A 121 -3.00 7.56 19.24
N LEU A 122 -2.42 6.64 20.01
CA LEU A 122 -1.13 6.86 20.68
C LEU A 122 0.01 6.91 19.66
N ILE A 123 0.02 5.97 18.72
CA ILE A 123 1.05 5.91 17.66
C ILE A 123 0.90 7.11 16.71
N ILE A 124 -0.35 7.49 16.38
CA ILE A 124 -0.64 8.65 15.54
C ILE A 124 -0.24 9.97 16.25
N ALA A 125 -0.40 10.06 17.58
CA ALA A 125 0.12 11.20 18.34
C ALA A 125 1.66 11.29 18.26
N ASN A 126 2.36 10.15 18.28
CA ASN A 126 3.81 10.12 18.06
C ASN A 126 4.15 10.57 16.62
N LEU A 127 3.42 10.10 15.61
CA LEU A 127 3.58 10.56 14.22
C LEU A 127 3.44 12.08 14.12
N LYS A 128 2.37 12.65 14.68
CA LYS A 128 2.15 14.11 14.70
C LYS A 128 3.34 14.87 15.26
N ARG A 129 3.83 14.45 16.43
CA ARG A 129 5.01 15.09 17.07
C ARG A 129 6.26 14.97 16.20
N VAL A 130 6.50 13.80 15.60
CA VAL A 130 7.63 13.60 14.66
C VAL A 130 7.54 14.56 13.47
N ILE A 131 6.36 14.69 12.86
CA ILE A 131 6.13 15.59 11.72
C ILE A 131 6.34 17.05 12.12
N GLU A 132 5.75 17.50 13.22
CA GLU A 132 5.90 18.87 13.74
C GLU A 132 7.38 19.21 14.04
N THR A 133 8.13 18.26 14.60
CA THR A 133 9.57 18.43 14.85
C THR A 133 10.36 18.52 13.55
N LEU A 134 10.12 17.64 12.58
CA LEU A 134 10.79 17.69 11.28
C LEU A 134 10.51 19.02 10.57
N ILE A 135 9.27 19.49 10.58
CA ILE A 135 8.88 20.76 9.96
C ILE A 135 9.61 21.94 10.63
N SER A 136 9.65 21.95 11.97
CA SER A 136 10.31 22.99 12.75
C SER A 136 11.83 23.02 12.52
N ALA A 137 12.43 21.86 12.29
CA ALA A 137 13.85 21.69 11.96
C ALA A 137 14.15 21.87 10.46
N ASN A 138 13.18 22.29 9.64
CA ASN A 138 13.29 22.47 8.19
C ASN A 138 13.63 21.19 7.41
N HIS A 139 13.18 20.04 7.90
CA HIS A 139 13.28 18.70 7.27
C HIS A 139 11.92 18.25 6.68
N LYS A 140 11.27 19.16 5.93
CA LYS A 140 9.93 18.93 5.36
C LYS A 140 9.89 17.80 4.34
N ASP A 141 10.97 17.64 3.58
CA ASP A 141 11.17 16.55 2.64
C ASP A 141 11.14 15.17 3.33
N ILE A 142 11.82 15.03 4.47
CA ILE A 142 11.84 13.79 5.25
C ILE A 142 10.44 13.47 5.80
N ALA A 143 9.73 14.49 6.30
CA ALA A 143 8.36 14.34 6.76
C ALA A 143 7.42 13.90 5.63
N LEU A 144 7.53 14.49 4.44
CA LEU A 144 6.73 14.09 3.28
C LEU A 144 7.03 12.63 2.87
N ILE A 145 8.31 12.25 2.81
CA ILE A 145 8.72 10.86 2.49
C ILE A 145 8.14 9.88 3.52
N LEU A 146 8.17 10.21 4.80
CA LEU A 146 7.56 9.39 5.85
C LEU A 146 6.07 9.19 5.57
N LEU A 147 5.32 10.26 5.30
CA LEU A 147 3.88 10.17 5.02
C LEU A 147 3.58 9.34 3.77
N TYR A 148 4.35 9.50 2.68
CA TYR A 148 4.18 8.66 1.49
C TYR A 148 4.48 7.19 1.75
N ARG A 149 5.48 6.87 2.59
CA ARG A 149 5.78 5.48 2.95
C ARG A 149 4.67 4.85 3.78
N LEU A 150 4.13 5.61 4.73
CA LEU A 150 2.98 5.19 5.52
C LEU A 150 1.77 4.93 4.62
N ARG A 151 1.42 5.91 3.77
CA ARG A 151 0.34 5.80 2.77
C ARG A 151 0.50 4.55 1.90
N ALA A 152 1.68 4.36 1.29
CA ALA A 152 1.95 3.23 0.41
C ALA A 152 1.78 1.87 1.11
N SER A 153 2.13 1.76 2.39
CA SER A 153 1.95 0.50 3.13
C SER A 153 0.48 0.13 3.38
N ALA A 154 -0.43 1.12 3.36
CA ALA A 154 -1.86 0.90 3.45
C ALA A 154 -2.54 0.73 2.08
N ILE A 155 -2.13 1.50 1.06
CA ILE A 155 -2.72 1.44 -0.30
C ILE A 155 -2.77 0.01 -0.84
N TYR A 156 -1.65 -0.71 -0.81
CA TYR A 156 -1.60 -2.08 -1.36
C TYR A 156 -2.54 -3.05 -0.63
N VAL A 157 -2.83 -2.79 0.65
CA VAL A 157 -3.80 -3.57 1.41
C VAL A 157 -5.22 -3.15 1.02
N ARG A 158 -5.48 -1.84 0.91
CA ARG A 158 -6.79 -1.30 0.50
C ARG A 158 -7.21 -1.80 -0.88
N GLU A 159 -6.33 -1.74 -1.87
CA GLU A 159 -6.57 -2.25 -3.23
C GLU A 159 -6.95 -3.74 -3.26
N VAL A 160 -6.53 -4.51 -2.25
CA VAL A 160 -6.91 -5.91 -2.10
C VAL A 160 -8.31 -6.02 -1.48
N ILE A 161 -8.59 -5.28 -0.41
CA ILE A 161 -9.75 -5.52 0.45
C ILE A 161 -10.99 -4.66 0.15
N ASP A 162 -10.85 -3.61 -0.65
CA ASP A 162 -11.96 -2.71 -1.00
C ASP A 162 -13.12 -3.49 -1.61
N GLU A 163 -14.33 -3.28 -1.07
CA GLU A 163 -15.48 -4.13 -1.41
C GLU A 163 -16.11 -3.79 -2.76
N ASP A 164 -15.89 -2.56 -3.22
CA ASP A 164 -16.50 -2.04 -4.45
C ASP A 164 -15.53 -2.14 -5.62
N TYR A 165 -14.26 -1.78 -5.40
CA TYR A 165 -13.25 -1.65 -6.46
C TYR A 165 -11.99 -2.49 -6.25
N GLY A 166 -11.89 -3.20 -5.12
CA GLY A 166 -10.71 -4.00 -4.79
C GLY A 166 -10.66 -5.34 -5.51
N ILE A 167 -9.51 -6.02 -5.38
CA ILE A 167 -9.31 -7.38 -5.91
C ILE A 167 -10.39 -8.33 -5.36
N PHE A 168 -10.72 -8.23 -4.07
CA PHE A 168 -11.81 -9.01 -3.46
C PHE A 168 -13.13 -8.24 -3.34
N SER A 169 -13.52 -7.56 -4.42
CA SER A 169 -14.86 -7.00 -4.55
C SER A 169 -15.96 -8.07 -4.42
N GLN A 170 -17.19 -7.63 -4.15
CA GLN A 170 -18.34 -8.54 -3.99
C GLN A 170 -18.55 -9.44 -5.22
N ASP A 171 -18.31 -8.91 -6.42
CA ASP A 171 -18.45 -9.66 -7.67
C ASP A 171 -17.38 -10.75 -7.80
N ASN A 172 -16.12 -10.40 -7.55
CA ASN A 172 -15.01 -11.34 -7.58
C ASN A 172 -15.18 -12.44 -6.54
N LEU A 173 -15.64 -12.11 -5.33
CA LEU A 173 -15.93 -13.09 -4.27
C LEU A 173 -17.07 -14.04 -4.65
N SER A 174 -18.16 -13.49 -5.21
CA SER A 174 -19.30 -14.27 -5.68
C SER A 174 -18.90 -15.28 -6.76
N MET A 175 -18.03 -14.87 -7.67
CA MET A 175 -17.47 -15.73 -8.68
C MET A 175 -16.50 -16.78 -8.09
N MET A 176 -15.62 -16.38 -7.18
CA MET A 176 -14.72 -17.30 -6.47
C MET A 176 -15.48 -18.35 -5.68
N ARG A 177 -16.67 -18.04 -5.16
CA ARG A 177 -17.57 -18.99 -4.49
C ARG A 177 -18.07 -20.09 -5.43
N CYS A 178 -17.99 -19.88 -6.75
CA CYS A 178 -18.40 -20.82 -7.80
C CYS A 178 -17.22 -21.59 -8.47
N SER A 179 -15.94 -21.20 -8.31
CA SER A 179 -14.74 -21.86 -8.90
C SER A 179 -14.17 -23.12 -8.22
N ASN A 180 -14.27 -24.31 -8.83
CA ASN A 180 -13.90 -25.58 -8.15
C ASN A 180 -12.38 -25.77 -8.03
N ASN A 181 -11.60 -24.75 -8.40
CA ASN A 181 -10.14 -24.76 -8.34
C ASN A 181 -9.65 -24.56 -6.90
N ILE A 182 -9.62 -25.66 -6.15
CA ILE A 182 -9.15 -25.70 -4.75
C ILE A 182 -7.70 -25.22 -4.63
N ALA A 183 -6.85 -25.57 -5.59
CA ALA A 183 -5.43 -25.19 -5.57
C ALA A 183 -5.27 -23.66 -5.67
N GLY A 184 -5.96 -23.04 -6.62
CA GLY A 184 -5.96 -21.57 -6.79
C GLY A 184 -6.52 -20.85 -5.56
N ILE A 185 -7.65 -21.30 -5.01
CA ILE A 185 -8.22 -20.68 -3.80
C ILE A 185 -7.25 -20.80 -2.60
N ASN A 186 -6.58 -21.95 -2.43
CA ASN A 186 -5.56 -22.12 -1.37
C ASN A 186 -4.34 -21.21 -1.59
N LEU A 187 -3.90 -21.03 -2.83
CA LEU A 187 -2.77 -20.15 -3.14
C LEU A 187 -3.10 -18.69 -2.84
N ILE A 188 -4.27 -18.23 -3.26
CA ILE A 188 -4.79 -16.90 -2.94
C ILE A 188 -4.87 -16.69 -1.43
N LYS A 189 -5.41 -17.68 -0.69
CA LYS A 189 -5.44 -17.63 0.77
C LYS A 189 -4.03 -17.47 1.36
N SER A 190 -3.05 -18.20 0.84
CA SER A 190 -1.66 -18.10 1.30
C SER A 190 -1.10 -16.69 1.12
N TYR A 191 -1.37 -16.04 -0.02
CA TYR A 191 -0.95 -14.66 -0.25
C TYR A 191 -1.65 -13.66 0.67
N LEU A 192 -2.94 -13.85 0.97
CA LEU A 192 -3.65 -13.04 1.97
C LEU A 192 -3.03 -13.19 3.37
N ASP A 193 -2.71 -14.42 3.79
CA ASP A 193 -2.07 -14.69 5.09
C ASP A 193 -0.67 -14.05 5.17
N GLU A 194 0.10 -14.14 4.08
CA GLU A 194 1.43 -13.51 3.99
C GLU A 194 1.33 -11.98 4.01
N MET A 195 0.36 -11.41 3.31
CA MET A 195 0.12 -9.97 3.31
C MET A 195 -0.28 -9.45 4.69
N LEU A 196 -1.14 -10.18 5.41
CA LEU A 196 -1.51 -9.85 6.79
C LEU A 196 -0.28 -9.91 7.71
N LYS A 197 0.54 -10.95 7.59
CA LYS A 197 1.77 -11.09 8.38
C LYS A 197 2.70 -9.90 8.13
N LEU A 198 2.97 -9.60 6.86
CA LEU A 198 3.88 -8.53 6.47
C LEU A 198 3.37 -7.15 6.90
N ARG A 199 2.07 -6.89 6.73
CA ARG A 199 1.41 -5.68 7.24
C ARG A 199 1.64 -5.52 8.74
N ASN A 200 1.35 -6.55 9.54
CA ASN A 200 1.52 -6.48 10.98
C ASN A 200 3.00 -6.22 11.37
N THR A 201 3.95 -6.86 10.69
CA THR A 201 5.38 -6.59 10.88
C THR A 201 5.73 -5.12 10.56
N ILE A 202 5.26 -4.58 9.44
CA ILE A 202 5.50 -3.17 9.09
C ILE A 202 4.91 -2.23 10.16
N VAL A 203 3.69 -2.48 10.62
CA VAL A 203 3.04 -1.66 11.67
C VAL A 203 3.88 -1.66 12.95
N ASP A 204 4.33 -2.83 13.40
CA ASP A 204 5.13 -2.96 14.63
C ASP A 204 6.49 -2.26 14.50
N GLU A 205 7.16 -2.41 13.36
CA GLU A 205 8.44 -1.74 13.10
C GLU A 205 8.28 -0.21 13.05
N VAL A 206 7.28 0.29 12.32
CA VAL A 206 6.97 1.72 12.26
C VAL A 206 6.63 2.27 13.64
N LYS A 207 5.82 1.56 14.43
CA LYS A 207 5.51 1.93 15.82
C LYS A 207 6.77 2.08 16.66
N ASN A 208 7.68 1.12 16.58
CA ASN A 208 8.93 1.11 17.33
C ASN A 208 9.84 2.27 16.91
N MET A 209 9.91 2.54 15.60
CA MET A 209 10.69 3.63 15.04
C MET A 209 10.13 5.01 15.43
N LEU A 210 8.82 5.22 15.35
CA LEU A 210 8.17 6.46 15.79
C LEU A 210 8.38 6.69 17.29
N SER A 211 8.15 5.67 18.12
CA SER A 211 8.35 5.78 19.58
C SER A 211 9.83 6.05 19.91
N GLY A 212 10.75 5.31 19.29
CA GLY A 212 12.18 5.50 19.49
C GLY A 212 12.70 6.84 18.96
N ALA A 213 12.05 7.45 17.97
CA ALA A 213 12.35 8.81 17.53
C ALA A 213 11.89 9.85 18.56
N ILE A 214 10.74 9.64 19.20
CA ILE A 214 10.27 10.51 20.30
C ILE A 214 11.24 10.48 21.49
N ASP A 215 11.81 9.33 21.83
CA ASP A 215 12.77 9.19 22.94
C ASP A 215 14.04 10.03 22.75
N VAL A 216 14.41 10.31 21.50
CA VAL A 216 15.62 11.06 21.13
C VAL A 216 15.30 12.39 20.43
N ILE A 217 14.07 12.89 20.54
CA ILE A 217 13.56 14.04 19.78
C ILE A 217 14.38 15.34 19.95
N ASN A 218 15.12 15.46 21.06
CA ASN A 218 15.98 16.61 21.36
C ASN A 218 17.41 16.47 20.80
N ASP A 219 17.75 15.33 20.21
CA ASP A 219 19.05 15.04 19.59
C ASP A 219 18.82 14.82 18.09
N ASN A 220 19.06 15.87 17.30
CA ASN A 220 18.70 15.90 15.88
C ASN A 220 19.33 14.74 15.08
N ASP A 221 20.59 14.42 15.34
CA ASP A 221 21.30 13.37 14.61
C ASP A 221 20.72 11.98 14.92
N LYS A 222 20.44 11.71 16.22
CA LYS A 222 19.78 10.45 16.61
C LYS A 222 18.35 10.37 16.10
N PHE A 223 17.63 11.49 16.13
CA PHE A 223 16.25 11.60 15.63
C PHE A 223 16.18 11.26 14.15
N LEU A 224 17.02 11.89 13.31
CA LEU A 224 17.07 11.60 11.88
C LEU A 224 17.53 10.17 11.59
N LEU A 225 18.49 9.64 12.37
CA LEU A 225 18.94 8.26 12.22
C LEU A 225 17.82 7.25 12.49
N LYS A 226 16.97 7.50 13.50
CA LYS A 226 15.80 6.64 13.77
C LYS A 226 14.81 6.63 12.62
N LEU A 227 14.59 7.78 11.98
CA LEU A 227 13.65 7.92 10.88
C LEU A 227 14.17 7.37 9.55
N ASN A 228 15.49 7.38 9.33
CA ASN A 228 16.12 6.89 8.10
C ASN A 228 15.81 5.41 7.80
N LEU A 229 15.42 4.61 8.80
CA LEU A 229 14.98 3.23 8.60
C LEU A 229 13.64 3.10 7.85
N ILE A 230 12.79 4.14 7.94
CA ILE A 230 11.52 4.25 7.21
C ILE A 230 11.71 5.05 5.92
N THR A 231 12.39 6.19 6.01
CA THR A 231 12.48 7.18 4.92
C THR A 231 13.62 6.92 3.96
N GLY A 232 14.62 6.14 4.36
CA GLY A 232 15.81 5.84 3.58
C GLY A 232 15.50 5.10 2.29
N SER A 233 16.26 5.40 1.23
CA SER A 233 16.12 4.75 -0.08
C SER A 233 16.49 3.26 -0.04
N GLN A 234 17.28 2.82 0.92
CA GLN A 234 17.59 1.40 1.16
C GLN A 234 16.99 0.91 2.49
N GLY A 235 15.94 1.60 2.96
CA GLY A 235 15.30 1.30 4.24
C GLY A 235 14.59 -0.06 4.22
N TYR A 236 14.73 -0.82 5.30
CA TYR A 236 14.09 -2.12 5.46
C TYR A 236 12.56 -2.05 5.30
N ILE A 237 11.92 -0.98 5.79
CA ILE A 237 10.48 -0.76 5.61
C ILE A 237 10.12 -0.57 4.13
N ARG A 238 10.93 0.18 3.38
CA ARG A 238 10.71 0.38 1.94
C ARG A 238 10.71 -0.96 1.22
N GLU A 239 11.64 -1.86 1.53
CA GLU A 239 11.73 -3.18 0.90
C GLU A 239 10.52 -4.06 1.24
N MET A 240 10.01 -4.02 2.48
CA MET A 240 8.77 -4.72 2.83
C MET A 240 7.52 -4.15 2.12
N ILE A 241 7.54 -2.89 1.70
CA ILE A 241 6.43 -2.28 0.95
C ILE A 241 6.57 -2.53 -0.56
N ASN A 242 7.76 -2.33 -1.14
CA ASN A 242 7.98 -2.23 -2.59
C ASN A 242 9.03 -3.20 -3.18
N GLY A 243 9.69 -4.01 -2.37
CA GLY A 243 10.70 -4.96 -2.81
C GLY A 243 10.14 -6.22 -3.49
N LEU A 244 10.96 -7.26 -3.62
CA LEU A 244 10.60 -8.50 -4.33
C LEU A 244 9.64 -9.42 -3.56
N LYS A 245 9.59 -9.30 -2.23
CA LYS A 245 8.70 -10.06 -1.34
C LYS A 245 7.94 -9.09 -0.44
N SER A 246 7.15 -8.26 -1.08
CA SER A 246 6.58 -7.05 -0.48
C SER A 246 5.07 -7.02 -0.54
N LEU A 247 4.46 -6.03 0.11
CA LEU A 247 3.02 -5.76 -0.03
C LEU A 247 2.62 -5.52 -1.50
N ARG A 248 3.42 -4.76 -2.25
CA ARG A 248 3.20 -4.54 -3.69
C ARG A 248 3.22 -5.86 -4.47
N TYR A 249 4.23 -6.71 -4.24
CA TYR A 249 4.32 -8.01 -4.89
C TYR A 249 3.09 -8.87 -4.60
N LEU A 250 2.68 -8.96 -3.33
CA LEU A 250 1.52 -9.75 -2.92
C LEU A 250 0.21 -9.23 -3.53
N ARG A 251 0.04 -7.90 -3.62
CA ARG A 251 -1.10 -7.28 -4.30
C ARG A 251 -1.19 -7.72 -5.76
N VAL A 252 -0.07 -7.69 -6.50
CA VAL A 252 -0.02 -8.12 -7.91
C VAL A 252 -0.28 -9.63 -8.04
N ALA A 253 0.37 -10.45 -7.21
CA ALA A 253 0.19 -11.90 -7.24
C ALA A 253 -1.26 -12.32 -6.92
N LEU A 254 -1.95 -11.58 -6.04
CA LEU A 254 -3.37 -11.81 -5.75
C LEU A 254 -4.27 -11.50 -6.95
N GLU A 255 -3.99 -10.42 -7.68
CA GLU A 255 -4.72 -10.05 -8.90
C GLU A 255 -4.51 -11.10 -10.00
N GLU A 256 -3.26 -11.49 -10.26
CA GLU A 256 -2.91 -12.51 -11.26
C GLU A 256 -3.59 -13.86 -10.97
N GLU A 257 -3.55 -14.33 -9.72
CA GLU A 257 -4.20 -15.59 -9.36
C GLU A 257 -5.72 -15.53 -9.43
N LEU A 258 -6.32 -14.38 -9.10
CA LEU A 258 -7.75 -14.18 -9.26
C LEU A 258 -8.16 -14.22 -10.73
N ASP A 259 -7.39 -13.59 -11.61
CA ASP A 259 -7.65 -13.60 -13.04
C ASP A 259 -7.46 -15.01 -13.64
N ASN A 260 -6.48 -15.77 -13.16
CA ASN A 260 -6.36 -17.19 -13.51
C ASN A 260 -7.58 -18.02 -13.09
N LEU A 261 -8.18 -17.70 -11.93
CA LEU A 261 -9.44 -18.34 -11.51
C LEU A 261 -10.62 -17.98 -12.41
N LYS A 262 -10.68 -16.74 -12.94
CA LYS A 262 -11.72 -16.31 -13.90
C LYS A 262 -11.67 -17.12 -15.18
N LEU A 263 -10.48 -17.38 -15.70
CA LEU A 263 -10.27 -18.13 -16.94
C LEU A 263 -10.58 -19.63 -16.82
N CYS A 264 -10.66 -20.15 -15.59
CA CYS A 264 -10.92 -21.57 -15.31
C CYS A 264 -12.39 -21.88 -14.98
N LEU A 265 -13.29 -20.91 -15.11
CA LEU A 265 -14.73 -21.00 -14.83
C LEU A 265 -15.55 -21.17 -16.11
#